data_AF-A0A1Y1KM05-F1
#
_entry.id   AF-A0A1Y1KM05-F1
#
_cell.length_a   1.000
_cell.length_b   1.000
_cell.length_c   1.000
_cell.angle_alpha   90.00
_cell.angle_beta   90.00
_cell.angle_gamma   90.00
#
_symmetry.space_group_name_H-M   'P 1'
#
loop_
_entity.id
_entity.type
_entity.pdbx_description
1 polymer ?
#
loop_
_entity_poly.entity_id
_entity_poly.type
_entity_poly.pdbx_seq_one_letter_code
_entity_poly.pdbx_strand_id
1 'polypeptide(L)'
;MIIKLVFTILVYTRYSQAEDLSYPTNRIKQSNLTGKYMESRSGRQFSGYLGICYAQPPIGNLRFKEWYIEPLIVFSPVVEDDRKGSFLPDTPLNILKSGNYANVPWMSGLNSGEGTFRAAVIHNNKQLLEELDKDFNRIMAITLMRKDPEFENIA
;
A
#
# COMPACT_ATOMS: atom_id res chain seq x y z
N MET A 1 60.38 -23.52 4.68
CA MET A 1 59.67 -22.60 5.63
C MET A 1 59.37 -21.25 4.98
N ILE A 2 60.32 -20.62 4.29
CA ILE A 2 60.17 -19.32 3.60
C ILE A 2 59.05 -19.29 2.55
N ILE A 3 58.90 -20.34 1.73
CA ILE A 3 57.87 -20.38 0.66
C ILE A 3 56.43 -20.35 1.23
N LYS A 4 56.18 -21.03 2.36
CA LYS A 4 54.87 -21.00 3.03
C LYS A 4 54.55 -19.62 3.58
N LEU A 5 55.54 -18.92 4.14
CA LEU A 5 55.38 -17.58 4.69
C LEU A 5 55.04 -16.55 3.59
N VAL A 6 55.72 -16.61 2.44
CA VAL A 6 55.45 -15.73 1.30
C VAL A 6 54.04 -15.97 0.75
N PHE A 7 53.60 -17.24 0.65
CA PHE A 7 52.26 -17.56 0.19
C PHE A 7 51.18 -17.06 1.16
N THR A 8 51.39 -17.20 2.47
CA THR A 8 50.45 -16.67 3.48
C THR A 8 50.37 -15.15 3.44
N ILE A 9 51.50 -14.44 3.27
CA ILE A 9 51.52 -12.98 3.13
C ILE A 9 50.83 -12.53 1.84
N LEU A 10 51.03 -13.24 0.72
CA LEU A 10 50.34 -12.95 -0.54
C LEU A 10 48.84 -13.20 -0.46
N VAL A 11 48.40 -14.26 0.21
CA VAL A 11 46.98 -14.52 0.45
C VAL A 11 46.38 -13.45 1.36
N TYR A 12 47.09 -13.04 2.41
CA TYR A 12 46.60 -12.02 3.35
C TYR A 12 46.49 -10.64 2.69
N THR A 13 47.50 -10.23 1.92
CA THR A 13 47.48 -8.95 1.16
C THR A 13 46.42 -8.94 0.06
N ARG A 14 46.11 -10.09 -0.56
CA ARG A 14 44.97 -10.22 -1.48
C ARG A 14 43.62 -10.16 -0.78
N TYR A 15 43.53 -10.66 0.46
CA TYR A 15 42.32 -10.60 1.27
C TYR A 15 42.04 -9.18 1.80
N SER A 16 43.07 -8.40 2.11
CA SER A 16 42.94 -7.03 2.62
C SER A 16 42.55 -6.00 1.55
N GLN A 17 42.67 -6.33 0.27
CA GLN A 17 42.05 -5.56 -0.82
C GLN A 17 40.62 -6.04 -1.06
N ALA A 18 39.77 -5.92 -0.04
CA ALA A 18 38.34 -5.88 -0.27
C ALA A 18 38.04 -4.49 -0.86
N GLU A 19 37.64 -4.44 -2.14
CA GLU A 19 37.17 -3.19 -2.75
C GLU A 19 36.06 -2.60 -1.88
N ASP A 20 36.30 -1.41 -1.33
CA ASP A 20 35.26 -0.60 -0.72
C ASP A 20 34.35 -0.15 -1.86
N LEU A 21 33.41 -1.01 -2.27
CA LEU A 21 32.46 -0.68 -3.33
C LEU A 21 31.74 0.60 -2.90
N SER A 22 31.97 1.71 -3.61
CA SER A 22 31.28 2.95 -3.29
C SER A 22 29.79 2.77 -3.60
N TYR A 23 28.98 2.56 -2.58
CA TYR A 23 27.52 2.47 -2.74
C TYR A 23 26.91 3.86 -2.58
N PRO A 24 25.89 4.22 -3.38
CA PRO A 24 25.23 5.50 -3.21
C PRO A 24 24.47 5.48 -1.88
N THR A 25 24.70 6.47 -1.03
CA THR A 25 23.99 6.62 0.26
C THR A 25 23.10 7.86 0.23
N ASN A 26 21.93 7.77 0.84
CA ASN A 26 21.01 8.91 0.97
C ASN A 26 20.35 8.90 2.35
N ARG A 27 19.99 10.07 2.87
CA ARG A 27 19.37 10.21 4.19
C ARG A 27 17.87 10.44 4.03
N ILE A 28 17.06 9.54 4.56
CA ILE A 28 15.63 9.75 4.77
C ILE A 28 15.37 10.06 6.25
N LYS A 29 14.17 10.56 6.57
CA LYS A 29 13.79 10.89 7.95
C LYS A 29 13.91 9.69 8.91
N GLN A 30 13.80 8.47 8.39
CA GLN A 30 13.74 7.23 9.18
C GLN A 30 15.10 6.51 9.30
N SER A 31 16.01 6.64 8.31
CA SER A 31 17.32 5.98 8.29
C SER A 31 18.22 6.49 7.16
N ASN A 32 19.48 6.03 7.12
CA ASN A 32 20.32 6.18 5.93
C ASN A 32 20.07 4.99 5.00
N LEU A 33 19.73 5.28 3.75
CA LEU A 33 19.55 4.30 2.68
C LEU A 33 20.87 4.04 2.00
N THR A 34 21.21 2.76 1.85
CA THR A 34 22.29 2.30 0.98
C THR A 34 21.66 1.70 -0.26
N GLY A 35 22.02 2.26 -1.42
CA GLY A 35 21.53 1.83 -2.72
C GLY A 35 22.59 1.07 -3.50
N LYS A 36 22.33 0.89 -4.79
CA LYS A 36 23.25 0.29 -5.76
C LYS A 36 23.29 1.17 -7.01
N TYR A 37 24.46 1.31 -7.64
CA TYR A 37 24.51 1.85 -8.99
C TYR A 37 23.96 0.82 -9.98
N MET A 38 23.04 1.25 -10.82
CA MET A 38 22.34 0.43 -11.79
C MET A 38 22.48 1.06 -13.18
N GLU A 39 22.37 0.24 -14.22
CA GLU A 39 22.50 0.68 -15.60
C GLU A 39 21.14 0.57 -16.30
N SER A 40 20.74 1.65 -16.97
CA SER A 40 19.57 1.65 -17.85
C SER A 40 19.85 0.83 -19.11
N ARG A 41 18.80 0.43 -19.84
CA ARG A 41 18.95 -0.25 -21.15
C ARG A 41 19.76 0.54 -22.18
N SER A 42 19.88 1.86 -21.99
CA SER A 42 20.63 2.78 -22.84
C SER A 42 22.08 3.02 -22.38
N GLY A 43 22.56 2.31 -21.35
CA GLY A 43 23.91 2.46 -20.81
C GLY A 43 24.08 3.56 -19.76
N ARG A 44 23.06 4.40 -19.53
CA ARG A 44 23.12 5.43 -18.48
C ARG A 44 23.13 4.79 -17.08
N GLN A 45 24.13 5.12 -16.27
CA GLN A 45 24.16 4.77 -14.84
C GLN A 45 23.27 5.67 -13.99
N PHE A 46 22.64 5.09 -12.97
CA PHE A 46 21.83 5.79 -11.98
C PHE A 46 21.88 5.07 -10.62
N SER A 47 21.61 5.79 -9.54
CA SER A 47 21.50 5.20 -8.19
C SER A 47 20.11 4.62 -7.97
N GLY A 48 20.02 3.33 -7.66
CA GLY A 48 18.79 2.65 -7.31
C GLY A 48 18.76 2.27 -5.83
N TYR A 49 17.67 2.60 -5.14
CA TYR A 49 17.42 2.21 -3.76
C TYR A 49 16.17 1.32 -3.75
N LEU A 50 16.39 0.01 -3.62
CA LEU A 50 15.32 -1.00 -3.76
C LEU A 50 14.88 -1.50 -2.39
N GLY A 51 13.60 -1.89 -2.28
CA GLY A 51 13.07 -2.49 -1.06
C GLY A 51 12.97 -1.54 0.14
N ILE A 52 12.84 -0.23 -0.09
CA ILE A 52 12.65 0.74 1.00
C ILE A 52 11.29 0.46 1.65
N CYS A 53 11.31 0.02 2.91
CA CYS A 53 10.11 -0.16 3.69
C CYS A 53 9.45 1.19 3.95
N TYR A 54 8.32 1.45 3.27
CA TYR A 54 7.54 2.68 3.42
C TYR A 54 6.41 2.55 4.46
N ALA A 55 6.12 1.33 4.89
CA ALA A 55 5.09 0.99 5.85
C ALA A 55 5.54 -0.16 6.74
N GLN A 56 4.88 -0.32 7.88
CA GLN A 56 5.03 -1.52 8.69
C GLN A 56 4.48 -2.74 7.92
N PRO A 57 5.13 -3.91 8.00
CA PRO A 57 4.61 -5.13 7.37
C PRO A 57 3.21 -5.45 7.89
N PRO A 58 2.19 -5.70 7.04
CA PRO A 58 0.82 -5.97 7.46
C PRO A 58 0.66 -7.40 7.99
N ILE A 59 1.32 -7.70 9.11
CA ILE A 59 1.35 -9.00 9.78
C ILE A 59 0.65 -8.94 11.14
N GLY A 60 0.12 -10.08 11.60
CA GLY A 60 -0.70 -10.14 12.82
C GLY A 60 -1.96 -9.28 12.67
N ASN A 61 -2.22 -8.42 13.66
CA ASN A 61 -3.38 -7.54 13.70
C ASN A 61 -3.35 -6.42 12.64
N LEU A 62 -2.19 -6.18 12.00
CA LEU A 62 -2.04 -5.23 10.88
C LEU A 62 -2.50 -5.81 9.54
N ARG A 63 -2.99 -7.05 9.54
CA ARG A 63 -3.60 -7.69 8.38
C ARG A 63 -5.07 -7.27 8.26
N PHE A 64 -5.31 -5.98 8.00
CA PHE A 64 -6.52 -5.31 7.45
C PHE A 64 -7.90 -5.99 7.55
N LYS A 65 -8.24 -6.63 8.66
CA LYS A 65 -9.55 -7.27 8.88
C LYS A 65 -9.86 -7.26 10.37
N GLU A 66 -10.63 -6.28 10.82
CA GLU A 66 -11.00 -6.16 12.24
C GLU A 66 -12.26 -6.95 12.58
N TRP A 67 -13.21 -7.00 11.64
CA TRP A 67 -14.36 -7.88 11.72
C TRP A 67 -14.61 -8.52 10.37
N TYR A 68 -14.45 -9.84 10.33
CA TYR A 68 -14.58 -10.67 9.13
C TYR A 68 -13.69 -10.23 7.95
N ILE A 69 -14.13 -9.30 7.10
CA ILE A 69 -13.37 -8.76 5.96
C ILE A 69 -13.33 -7.23 5.95
N GLU A 70 -13.84 -6.61 7.01
CA GLU A 70 -14.03 -5.18 7.07
C GLU A 70 -12.80 -4.46 7.64
N PRO A 71 -12.51 -3.26 7.12
CA PRO A 71 -13.24 -2.55 6.05
C PRO A 71 -12.85 -2.95 4.62
N LEU A 72 -13.84 -3.21 3.76
CA LEU A 72 -13.57 -3.76 2.42
C LEU A 72 -13.42 -2.74 1.27
N ILE A 73 -14.07 -1.56 1.28
CA ILE A 73 -13.90 -0.55 0.21
C ILE A 73 -12.96 0.55 0.70
N VAL A 74 -11.68 0.33 0.43
CA VAL A 74 -10.58 1.23 0.81
C VAL A 74 -10.17 2.18 -0.33
N PHE A 75 -10.78 2.06 -1.51
CA PHE A 75 -10.33 2.70 -2.75
C PHE A 75 -11.31 3.76 -3.27
N SER A 76 -10.77 4.94 -3.54
CA SER A 76 -11.47 6.10 -4.09
C SER A 76 -11.19 6.28 -5.59
N PRO A 77 -12.05 6.99 -6.33
CA PRO A 77 -11.76 7.38 -7.71
C PRO A 77 -10.41 8.10 -7.80
N VAL A 78 -9.60 7.73 -8.78
CA VAL A 78 -8.26 8.28 -8.99
C VAL A 78 -8.34 9.36 -10.06
N VAL A 79 -7.76 10.53 -9.78
CA VAL A 79 -7.63 11.63 -10.74
C VAL A 79 -6.56 11.26 -11.77
N GLU A 80 -6.91 11.37 -13.04
CA GLU A 80 -6.03 11.10 -14.17
C GLU A 80 -5.29 12.38 -14.58
N ASP A 81 -4.08 12.22 -15.13
CA ASP A 81 -3.39 13.34 -15.76
C ASP A 81 -4.23 13.93 -16.90
N ASP A 82 -4.23 15.26 -17.03
CA ASP A 82 -4.94 15.97 -18.10
C ASP A 82 -4.30 15.70 -19.47
N ARG A 83 -4.87 14.73 -20.20
CA ARG A 83 -4.44 14.28 -21.53
C ARG A 83 -5.66 14.10 -22.41
N LYS A 84 -5.48 14.20 -23.73
CA LYS A 84 -6.56 13.98 -24.70
C LYS A 84 -7.17 12.58 -24.50
N GLY A 85 -8.41 12.53 -24.02
CA GLY A 85 -9.16 11.30 -23.78
C GLY A 85 -9.24 10.82 -22.32
N SER A 86 -8.72 11.57 -21.33
CA SER A 86 -8.91 11.26 -19.91
C SER A 86 -10.41 11.31 -19.52
N PHE A 87 -10.86 10.34 -18.73
CA PHE A 87 -12.25 10.20 -18.27
C PHE A 87 -12.49 10.96 -16.95
N LEU A 88 -11.52 10.94 -16.04
CA LEU A 88 -11.51 11.72 -14.79
C LEU A 88 -10.24 12.58 -14.70
N PRO A 89 -10.03 13.56 -15.63
CA PRO A 89 -8.84 14.42 -15.66
C PRO A 89 -8.71 15.34 -14.44
N ASP A 90 -9.77 15.42 -13.65
CA ASP A 90 -9.83 16.16 -12.41
C ASP A 90 -10.71 15.36 -11.43
N THR A 91 -10.73 15.78 -10.19
CA THR A 91 -11.67 15.26 -9.20
C THR A 91 -13.11 15.34 -9.74
N PRO A 92 -13.95 14.31 -9.50
CA PRO A 92 -15.34 14.31 -9.94
C PRO A 92 -16.11 15.61 -9.60
N LEU A 93 -15.72 16.29 -8.51
CA LEU A 93 -16.32 17.54 -8.08
C LEU A 93 -15.98 18.75 -8.99
N ASN A 94 -14.73 18.89 -9.40
CA ASN A 94 -14.31 20.01 -10.25
C ASN A 94 -14.90 19.87 -11.68
N ILE A 95 -15.01 18.64 -12.16
CA ILE A 95 -15.66 18.29 -13.43
C ILE A 95 -17.14 18.71 -13.42
N LEU A 96 -17.85 18.48 -12.30
CA LEU A 96 -19.24 18.92 -12.15
C LEU A 96 -19.39 20.45 -12.09
N LYS A 97 -18.52 21.16 -11.34
CA LYS A 97 -18.60 22.63 -11.16
C LYS A 97 -18.28 23.43 -12.41
N SER A 98 -17.28 22.97 -13.17
CA SER A 98 -16.89 23.60 -14.43
C SER A 98 -17.96 23.45 -15.52
N GLY A 99 -18.97 22.59 -15.31
CA GLY A 99 -19.92 22.21 -16.35
C GLY A 99 -19.30 21.30 -17.41
N ASN A 100 -18.04 20.89 -17.24
CA ASN A 100 -17.28 20.09 -18.21
C ASN A 100 -17.47 18.59 -17.97
N TYR A 101 -18.71 18.16 -17.74
CA TYR A 101 -19.10 16.76 -17.61
C TYR A 101 -19.91 16.32 -18.83
N ALA A 102 -20.01 15.00 -19.05
CA ALA A 102 -20.89 14.46 -20.08
C ALA A 102 -22.36 14.74 -19.74
N ASN A 103 -23.02 15.59 -20.52
CA ASN A 103 -24.43 15.93 -20.34
C ASN A 103 -25.35 14.85 -20.94
N VAL A 104 -25.35 13.68 -20.29
CA VAL A 104 -26.19 12.52 -20.61
C VAL A 104 -27.30 12.37 -19.57
N PRO A 105 -28.45 11.77 -19.90
CA PRO A 105 -29.45 11.42 -18.90
C PRO A 105 -28.84 10.51 -17.82
N TRP A 106 -29.01 10.87 -16.55
CA TRP A 106 -28.53 10.04 -15.44
C TRP A 106 -29.53 8.91 -15.18
N MET A 107 -29.02 7.68 -15.01
CA MET A 107 -29.79 6.55 -14.54
C MET A 107 -29.38 6.25 -13.10
N SER A 108 -30.36 6.29 -12.20
CA SER A 108 -30.19 5.92 -10.78
C SER A 108 -31.32 4.98 -10.38
N GLY A 109 -31.01 3.89 -9.68
CA GLY A 109 -32.00 2.96 -9.14
C GLY A 109 -31.35 1.90 -8.27
N LEU A 110 -32.10 1.41 -7.29
CA LEU A 110 -31.70 0.26 -6.51
C LEU A 110 -32.26 -0.99 -7.18
N ASN A 111 -31.42 -2.00 -7.30
CA ASN A 111 -31.90 -3.37 -7.46
C ASN A 111 -32.57 -3.80 -6.14
N SER A 112 -33.47 -4.80 -6.19
CA SER A 112 -33.70 -5.66 -5.02
C SER A 112 -32.35 -6.11 -4.48
N GLY A 113 -31.93 -5.49 -3.38
CA GLY A 113 -30.63 -5.72 -2.83
C GLY A 113 -29.51 -4.72 -3.15
N GLU A 114 -29.69 -3.45 -2.88
CA GLU A 114 -28.56 -2.57 -2.59
C GLU A 114 -28.37 -2.50 -1.08
N GLY A 115 -27.11 -2.56 -0.65
CA GLY A 115 -26.75 -3.17 0.64
C GLY A 115 -26.68 -4.69 0.60
N THR A 116 -27.14 -5.39 -0.45
CA THR A 116 -27.03 -6.87 -0.56
C THR A 116 -25.64 -7.39 -0.50
N PHE A 117 -24.71 -6.71 -1.16
CA PHE A 117 -23.33 -7.16 -1.13
C PHE A 117 -22.78 -7.26 0.31
N ARG A 118 -23.30 -6.45 1.24
CA ARG A 118 -22.97 -6.50 2.66
C ARG A 118 -23.94 -7.38 3.45
N ALA A 119 -25.22 -7.03 3.42
CA ALA A 119 -26.28 -7.66 4.20
C ALA A 119 -26.49 -9.13 3.84
N ALA A 120 -26.35 -9.53 2.56
CA ALA A 120 -26.53 -10.94 2.19
C ALA A 120 -25.40 -11.84 2.69
N VAL A 121 -24.16 -11.33 2.78
CA VAL A 121 -23.02 -12.08 3.33
C VAL A 121 -23.21 -12.30 4.83
N ILE A 122 -23.68 -11.27 5.54
CA ILE A 122 -23.90 -11.33 6.98
C ILE A 122 -25.14 -12.17 7.30
N HIS A 123 -26.26 -11.92 6.61
CA HIS A 123 -27.54 -12.61 6.80
C HIS A 123 -27.46 -14.14 6.57
N ASN A 124 -26.61 -14.60 5.65
CA ASN A 124 -26.46 -16.04 5.36
C ASN A 124 -25.50 -16.76 6.32
N ASN A 125 -24.78 -16.03 7.17
CA ASN A 125 -23.91 -16.62 8.18
C ASN A 125 -24.49 -16.33 9.56
N LYS A 126 -25.14 -17.34 10.16
CA LYS A 126 -25.77 -17.19 11.47
C LYS A 126 -24.84 -16.64 12.53
N GLN A 127 -23.57 -17.04 12.54
CA GLN A 127 -22.60 -16.52 13.49
C GLN A 127 -22.32 -15.03 13.24
N LEU A 128 -22.10 -14.60 12.00
CA LEU A 128 -21.88 -13.17 11.69
C LEU A 128 -23.14 -12.35 11.89
N LEU A 129 -24.32 -12.93 11.64
CA LEU A 129 -25.60 -12.29 11.90
C LEU A 129 -25.84 -12.15 13.40
N GLU A 130 -25.56 -13.18 14.20
CA GLU A 130 -25.65 -13.13 15.66
C GLU A 130 -24.61 -12.18 16.25
N GLU A 131 -23.39 -12.13 15.70
CA GLU A 131 -22.36 -11.17 16.07
C GLU A 131 -22.76 -9.75 15.69
N LEU A 132 -23.27 -9.55 14.47
CA LEU A 132 -23.83 -8.28 14.02
C LEU A 132 -25.01 -7.87 14.89
N ASP A 133 -25.92 -8.76 15.25
CA ASP A 133 -27.08 -8.41 16.08
C ASP A 133 -26.67 -8.10 17.52
N LYS A 134 -25.67 -8.82 18.04
CA LYS A 134 -25.15 -8.65 19.40
C LYS A 134 -24.29 -7.39 19.55
N ASP A 135 -23.55 -7.04 18.51
CA ASP A 135 -22.53 -5.98 18.53
C ASP A 135 -22.60 -5.10 17.27
N PHE A 136 -23.84 -4.76 16.90
CA PHE A 136 -24.18 -4.04 15.68
C PHE A 136 -23.38 -2.76 15.51
N ASN A 137 -23.26 -2.01 16.61
CA ASN A 137 -22.66 -0.68 16.59
C ASN A 137 -21.17 -0.74 16.26
N ARG A 138 -20.40 -1.64 16.91
CA ARG A 138 -18.97 -1.81 16.62
C ARG A 138 -18.73 -2.30 15.21
N ILE A 139 -19.51 -3.30 14.80
CA ILE A 139 -19.36 -3.97 13.51
C ILE A 139 -19.69 -3.04 12.34
N MET A 140 -20.74 -2.24 12.46
CA MET A 140 -21.08 -1.22 11.46
C MET A 140 -20.06 -0.08 11.44
N ALA A 141 -19.45 0.26 12.58
CA ALA A 141 -18.36 1.22 12.62
C ALA A 141 -17.14 0.73 11.81
N ILE A 142 -16.73 -0.53 11.96
CA ILE A 142 -15.63 -1.14 11.19
C ILE A 142 -15.99 -1.23 9.70
N THR A 143 -17.18 -1.72 9.37
CA THR A 143 -17.69 -1.88 7.99
C THR A 143 -17.65 -0.58 7.18
N LEU A 144 -17.88 0.54 7.86
CA LEU A 144 -17.95 1.87 7.27
C LEU A 144 -16.65 2.67 7.44
N MET A 145 -15.56 2.05 7.93
CA MET A 145 -14.29 2.74 8.25
C MET A 145 -14.47 3.93 9.21
N ARG A 146 -15.42 3.84 10.15
CA ARG A 146 -15.72 4.89 11.12
C ARG A 146 -14.87 4.72 12.38
N LYS A 147 -14.22 5.81 12.81
CA LYS A 147 -13.56 5.87 14.12
C LYS A 147 -14.62 6.11 15.20
N ASP A 148 -14.78 5.16 16.10
CA ASP A 148 -15.70 5.25 17.24
C ASP A 148 -14.89 5.31 18.54
N PRO A 149 -15.03 6.36 19.37
CA PRO A 149 -14.25 6.55 20.60
C PRO A 149 -14.39 5.41 21.62
N GLU A 150 -15.49 4.65 21.59
CA GLU A 150 -15.72 3.49 22.47
C GLU A 150 -14.81 2.29 22.12
N PHE A 151 -14.37 2.19 20.87
CA PHE A 151 -13.60 1.06 20.34
C PHE A 151 -12.15 1.42 19.96
N GLU A 152 -11.73 2.67 20.18
CA GLU A 152 -10.37 3.15 19.89
C GLU A 152 -9.27 2.53 20.78
N ASN A 153 -9.61 1.83 21.87
CA ASN A 153 -8.63 1.33 22.88
C ASN A 153 -8.66 -0.19 23.14
N ILE A 154 -9.16 -1.02 22.21
CA ILE A 154 -9.25 -2.49 22.40
C ILE A 154 -8.25 -3.26 21.52
N ALA A 155 -7.11 -2.65 21.16
CA ALA A 155 -6.02 -3.32 20.43
C ALA A 155 -4.65 -3.01 21.02
#